data_AF-A0A4Q7U886-F1
#
_entry.id   AF-A0A4Q7U886-F1
#
_cell.length_a   1.000
_cell.length_b   1.000
_cell.length_c   1.000
_cell.angle_alpha   90.00
_cell.angle_beta   90.00
_cell.angle_gamma   90.00
#
_symmetry.space_group_name_H-M   'P 1'
#
loop_
_entity.id
_entity.type
_entity.pdbx_description
1 polymer ?
#
loop_
_entity_poly.entity_id
_entity_poly.type
_entity_poly.pdbx_seq_one_letter_code
_entity_poly.pdbx_strand_id
1 'polypeptide(L)'
;MTRGTLYDGTPHGGARLARLHPSQVRDRQFTVVGLGRRGLDPREVRRFLHRVALDLATLHRDVARLSEENARVKRALRDWQSAWSERRQP
;
A
#
# COMPACT_ATOMS: atom_id res chain seq x y z
N MET A 1 16.07 30.93 -7.81
CA MET A 1 16.56 29.77 -8.58
C MET A 1 15.58 28.62 -8.41
N THR A 2 14.81 28.36 -9.46
CA THR A 2 13.65 27.45 -9.48
C THR A 2 14.13 26.03 -9.78
N ARG A 3 13.93 25.07 -8.87
CA ARG A 3 14.20 23.65 -9.16
C ARG A 3 12.93 23.00 -9.70
N GLY A 4 12.74 23.19 -11.00
CA GLY A 4 11.77 22.47 -11.81
C GLY A 4 12.29 21.09 -12.22
N THR A 5 11.35 20.14 -12.22
CA THR A 5 11.25 18.96 -13.09
C THR A 5 12.38 17.92 -13.05
N LEU A 6 12.12 16.86 -12.28
CA LEU A 6 12.43 15.49 -12.71
C LEU A 6 11.14 14.66 -12.59
N TYR A 7 10.27 14.80 -13.60
CA TYR A 7 9.40 13.71 -14.02
C TYR A 7 10.03 13.19 -15.30
N ASP A 8 11.08 12.39 -15.13
CA ASP A 8 11.69 11.64 -16.22
C ASP A 8 10.79 10.42 -16.53
N GLY A 9 10.61 10.18 -17.81
CA GLY A 9 9.58 9.30 -18.35
C GLY A 9 9.73 7.86 -17.86
N THR A 10 8.71 7.35 -17.18
CA THR A 10 8.58 5.91 -16.92
C THR A 10 7.36 5.37 -17.68
N PRO A 11 7.50 4.30 -18.48
CA PRO A 11 6.44 3.80 -19.34
C PRO A 11 5.24 3.32 -18.52
N HIS A 12 4.04 3.59 -19.01
CA HIS A 12 2.79 3.16 -18.37
C HIS A 12 2.61 1.64 -18.54
N GLY A 13 3.12 0.88 -17.57
CA GLY A 13 2.94 -0.57 -17.49
C GLY A 13 3.21 -1.07 -16.09
N GLY A 14 2.16 -1.21 -15.28
CA GLY A 14 2.14 -2.15 -14.15
C GLY A 14 3.15 -1.95 -13.01
N ALA A 15 3.82 -0.80 -12.89
CA ALA A 15 4.44 -0.43 -11.63
C ALA A 15 3.29 -0.19 -10.65
N ARG A 16 2.94 -1.22 -9.88
CA ARG A 16 2.07 -1.16 -8.70
C ARG A 16 2.42 0.14 -7.99
N LEU A 17 1.57 1.16 -8.13
CA LEU A 17 1.81 2.49 -7.56
C LEU A 17 2.40 2.26 -6.18
N ALA A 18 3.64 2.70 -5.97
CA ALA A 18 4.40 2.37 -4.76
C ALA A 18 3.46 2.59 -3.57
N ARG A 19 3.10 1.51 -2.86
CA ARG A 19 1.99 1.56 -1.90
C ARG A 19 2.33 2.62 -0.87
N LEU A 20 1.43 3.58 -0.69
CA LEU A 20 1.59 4.61 0.31
C LEU A 20 1.74 3.95 1.68
N HIS A 21 2.80 4.30 2.40
CA HIS A 21 2.97 3.86 3.77
C HIS A 21 2.10 4.74 4.69
N PRO A 22 1.48 4.19 5.75
CA PRO A 22 0.69 4.97 6.71
C PRO A 22 1.42 6.20 7.26
N SER A 23 2.72 6.12 7.54
CA SER A 23 3.49 7.30 7.99
C SER A 23 3.57 8.39 6.91
N GLN A 24 3.77 8.02 5.64
CA GLN A 24 3.79 8.98 4.53
C GLN A 24 2.46 9.73 4.41
N VAL A 25 1.33 9.10 4.75
CA VAL A 25 0.02 9.74 4.78
C VAL A 25 -0.10 10.70 5.97
N ARG A 26 0.35 10.31 7.17
CA ARG A 26 0.30 11.16 8.38
C ARG A 26 1.17 12.41 8.25
N ASP A 27 2.35 12.24 7.66
CA ASP A 27 3.38 13.27 7.60
C ASP A 27 3.29 14.09 6.30
N ARG A 28 2.25 13.86 5.48
CA ARG A 28 2.04 14.59 4.23
C ARG A 28 1.73 16.05 4.52
N GLN A 29 2.61 16.92 4.07
CA GLN A 29 2.39 18.37 4.07
C GLN A 29 1.81 18.82 2.73
N PHE A 30 0.82 19.70 2.79
CA PHE A 30 0.24 20.36 1.62
C PHE A 30 0.65 21.82 1.60
N THR A 31 0.89 22.36 0.40
CA THR A 31 1.15 23.79 0.23
C THR A 31 -0.12 24.58 0.50
N VAL A 32 0.01 25.71 1.18
CA VAL A 32 -1.10 26.65 1.38
C VAL A 32 -1.48 27.27 0.03
N VAL A 33 -2.78 27.51 -0.19
CA VAL A 33 -3.25 28.19 -1.40
C VAL A 33 -2.76 29.64 -1.43
N GLY A 34 -2.46 30.15 -2.63
CA GLY A 34 -1.98 31.52 -2.82
C GLY A 34 -3.02 32.60 -2.47
N LEU A 35 -2.56 33.85 -2.40
CA LEU A 35 -3.38 35.01 -2.05
C LEU A 35 -4.68 35.09 -2.88
N GLY A 36 -5.81 35.35 -2.23
CA GLY A 36 -7.12 35.47 -2.90
C GLY A 36 -7.88 34.16 -3.13
N ARG A 37 -7.32 33.00 -2.75
CA ARG A 37 -8.04 31.71 -2.82
C ARG A 37 -8.35 31.20 -1.41
N ARG A 38 -9.51 30.56 -1.23
CA ARG A 38 -9.85 29.83 0.00
C ARG A 38 -9.36 28.39 -0.11
N GLY A 39 -8.66 27.91 0.90
CA GLY A 39 -8.21 26.52 1.05
C GLY A 39 -9.04 25.77 2.09
N LEU A 40 -8.78 24.47 2.22
CA LEU A 40 -9.33 23.64 3.31
C LEU A 40 -8.69 24.02 4.65
N ASP A 41 -9.42 23.82 5.76
CA ASP A 41 -8.86 23.99 7.09
C ASP A 41 -7.72 22.97 7.31
N PRO A 42 -6.48 23.43 7.58
CA PRO A 42 -5.37 22.53 7.84
C PRO A 42 -5.61 21.55 9.00
N ARG A 43 -6.41 21.92 10.01
CA ARG A 43 -6.75 21.03 11.14
C ARG A 43 -7.65 19.88 10.69
N GLU A 44 -8.66 20.18 9.88
CA GLU A 44 -9.57 19.17 9.33
C GLU A 44 -8.81 18.20 8.42
N VAL A 45 -7.96 18.72 7.53
CA VAL A 45 -7.11 17.90 6.65
C VAL A 45 -6.21 16.98 7.47
N ARG A 46 -5.54 17.48 8.52
CA ARG A 46 -4.70 16.63 9.39
C ARG A 46 -5.49 15.53 10.10
N ARG A 47 -6.70 15.85 10.59
CA ARG A 47 -7.57 14.85 11.23
C ARG A 47 -7.99 13.77 10.25
N PHE A 48 -8.34 14.15 9.03
CA PHE A 48 -8.70 13.21 7.97
C PHE A 48 -7.50 12.31 7.60
N LEU A 49 -6.32 12.89 7.35
CA LEU A 49 -5.11 12.11 7.05
C LEU A 49 -4.75 11.12 8.16
N HIS A 50 -4.90 11.51 9.42
CA HIS A 50 -4.67 10.60 10.55
C HIS A 50 -5.59 9.37 10.48
N ARG A 51 -6.88 9.58 10.23
CA ARG A 51 -7.85 8.50 10.07
C ARG A 51 -7.51 7.61 8.87
N VAL A 52 -7.24 8.20 7.71
CA VAL A 52 -6.85 7.45 6.50
C VAL A 52 -5.60 6.60 6.76
N ALA A 53 -4.61 7.13 7.48
CA ALA A 53 -3.42 6.37 7.81
C ALA A 53 -3.69 5.20 8.77
N LEU A 54 -4.64 5.33 9.71
CA LEU A 54 -5.06 4.23 10.57
C LEU A 54 -5.76 3.14 9.76
N ASP A 55 -6.69 3.53 8.88
CA ASP A 55 -7.42 2.59 8.02
C ASP A 55 -6.46 1.84 7.09
N LEU A 56 -5.49 2.56 6.51
CA LEU A 56 -4.45 1.97 5.65
C LEU A 56 -3.54 0.99 6.42
N ALA A 57 -3.19 1.31 7.67
CA ALA A 57 -2.42 0.41 8.52
C ALA A 57 -3.20 -0.87 8.86
N THR A 58 -4.51 -0.76 9.09
CA THR A 58 -5.38 -1.91 9.31
C THR A 58 -5.46 -2.78 8.06
N LEU A 59 -5.70 -2.18 6.89
CA LEU A 59 -5.77 -2.91 5.62
C LEU A 59 -4.44 -3.63 5.30
N HIS A 60 -3.29 -2.99 5.56
CA HIS A 60 -1.99 -3.63 5.37
C HIS A 60 -1.80 -4.85 6.27
N ARG A 61 -2.26 -4.79 7.53
CA ARG A 61 -2.22 -5.93 8.46
C ARG A 61 -3.13 -7.07 7.98
N ASP A 62 -4.35 -6.75 7.54
CA ASP A 62 -5.27 -7.76 7.03
C ASP A 62 -4.74 -8.45 5.77
N VAL A 63 -4.15 -7.70 4.84
CA VAL A 63 -3.52 -8.26 3.65
C VAL A 63 -2.33 -9.16 4.02
N ALA A 64 -1.52 -8.76 5.00
CA ALA A 64 -0.42 -9.59 5.49
C ALA A 64 -0.93 -10.91 6.09
N ARG A 65 -1.94 -10.84 6.96
CA ARG A 65 -2.59 -12.02 7.58
C ARG A 65 -3.14 -12.96 6.50
N LEU A 66 -3.94 -12.44 5.57
CA LEU A 66 -4.52 -13.24 4.49
C LEU A 66 -3.45 -13.85 3.57
N SER A 67 -2.33 -13.16 3.37
CA SER A 67 -1.22 -13.69 2.56
C SER A 67 -0.52 -14.85 3.28
N GLU A 68 -0.34 -14.75 4.60
CA GLU A 68 0.23 -15.82 5.42
C GLU A 68 -0.69 -17.05 5.48
N GLU A 69 -1.99 -16.84 5.68
CA GLU A 69 -3.01 -17.90 5.64
C GLU A 69 -3.02 -18.61 4.27
N ASN A 70 -3.02 -17.84 3.18
CA ASN A 70 -2.93 -18.39 1.83
C ASN A 70 -1.64 -19.19 1.62
N ALA A 71 -0.51 -18.70 2.12
CA ALA A 71 0.76 -19.41 2.02
C ALA A 71 0.72 -20.74 2.79
N ARG A 72 0.10 -20.75 3.98
CA ARG A 72 -0.09 -21.98 4.77
C ARG A 72 -0.98 -23.00 4.05
N VAL A 73 -2.12 -22.57 3.51
CA VAL A 73 -3.02 -23.44 2.74
C VAL A 73 -2.31 -24.02 1.52
N LYS A 74 -1.59 -23.19 0.76
CA LYS A 74 -0.82 -23.64 -0.40
C LYS A 74 0.27 -24.65 -0.04
N ARG A 75 0.95 -24.47 1.10
CA ARG A 75 1.94 -25.45 1.60
C ARG A 75 1.28 -26.78 1.93
N ALA A 76 0.21 -26.77 2.73
CA ALA A 76 -0.50 -28.00 3.08
C ALA A 76 -1.00 -28.77 1.86
N LEU A 77 -1.51 -28.05 0.85
CA LEU A 77 -1.92 -28.67 -0.41
C LEU A 77 -0.74 -29.30 -1.16
N ARG A 78 0.40 -28.61 -1.22
CA ARG A 78 1.61 -29.13 -1.88
C ARG A 78 2.14 -30.37 -1.17
N ASP A 79 2.17 -30.37 0.16
CA ASP A 79 2.64 -31.49 0.97
C ASP A 79 1.75 -32.72 0.76
N TRP A 80 0.42 -32.52 0.72
CA TRP A 80 -0.54 -33.57 0.41
C TRP A 80 -0.35 -34.13 -1.01
N GLN A 81 -0.15 -33.25 -2.01
CA GLN A 81 0.10 -33.68 -3.39
C GLN A 81 1.39 -34.51 -3.50
N SER A 82 2.48 -34.08 -2.86
CA SER A 82 3.75 -34.81 -2.86
C SER A 82 3.61 -36.19 -2.21
N ALA A 83 2.97 -36.27 -1.03
CA ALA A 83 2.74 -37.52 -0.33
C ALA A 83 1.84 -38.48 -1.12
N TRP A 84 0.90 -37.97 -1.91
CA TRP A 84 0.03 -38.80 -2.74
C TRP A 84 0.74 -39.26 -4.02
N SER A 85 1.58 -38.43 -4.64
CA SER A 85 2.39 -38.83 -5.79
C SER A 85 3.39 -39.93 -5.44
N GLU A 86 4.04 -39.85 -4.27
CA GLU A 86 4.95 -40.88 -3.76
C GLU A 86 4.22 -42.22 -3.53
N ARG A 87 3.01 -42.18 -2.96
CA ARG A 87 2.16 -43.39 -2.79
C ARG A 87 1.64 -43.99 -4.10
N ARG A 88 1.70 -43.25 -5.21
CA ARG A 88 1.15 -43.65 -6.52
C ARG A 88 2.21 -44.11 -7.51
N GLN A 89 3.51 -43.98 -7.17
CA GLN A 89 4.58 -44.60 -7.95
C GLN A 89 4.67 -46.09 -7.57
N PRO A 90 4.66 -47.02 -8.56
CA PRO A 90 4.62 -48.47 -8.34
C PRO A 90 5.91 -49.04 -7.75
#